data_AF-A0A2N7VB41-F1
#
_entry.id   AF-A0A2N7VB41-F1
#
_cell.length_a   1.000
_cell.length_b   1.000
_cell.length_c   1.000
_cell.angle_alpha   90.00
_cell.angle_beta   90.00
_cell.angle_gamma   90.00
#
_symmetry.space_group_name_H-M   'P 1'
#
loop_
_entity.id
_entity.type
_entity.pdbx_description
1 polymer ?
#
loop_
_entity_poly.entity_id
_entity_poly.type
_entity_poly.pdbx_seq_one_letter_code
_entity_poly.pdbx_strand_id
1 'polypeptide(L)'
;MMFKESTMQSSIPTAIATYRTGDTEVSLYRVDDDYRFTVTVQREQASVGYRSGRNAKLRFTVFEGDPAFFRNLSMTQFHNVELGVWHCMRLVKHQAIPPTSAEPQP
;
A
#
# COMPACT_ATOMS: atom_id res chain seq x y z
N MET A 1 13.62 -9.86 -41.54
CA MET A 1 14.00 -8.99 -40.41
C MET A 1 12.93 -9.16 -39.34
N MET A 2 13.27 -9.79 -38.21
CA MET A 2 12.32 -10.02 -37.11
C MET A 2 12.42 -8.85 -36.13
N PHE A 3 11.36 -8.08 -35.98
CA PHE A 3 11.21 -7.12 -34.89
C PHE A 3 10.88 -7.93 -33.64
N LYS A 4 11.87 -8.04 -32.75
CA LYS A 4 11.68 -8.59 -31.41
C LYS A 4 10.98 -7.52 -30.60
N GLU A 5 9.65 -7.56 -30.59
CA GLU A 5 8.82 -6.74 -29.72
C GLU A 5 9.11 -7.15 -28.27
N SER A 6 10.07 -6.47 -27.66
CA SER A 6 10.28 -6.53 -26.23
C SER A 6 9.05 -5.87 -25.59
N THR A 7 8.03 -6.66 -25.32
CA THR A 7 6.95 -6.28 -24.40
C THR A 7 7.61 -5.88 -23.10
N MET A 8 7.78 -4.57 -22.88
CA MET A 8 7.91 -4.02 -21.54
C MET A 8 6.61 -4.40 -20.85
N GLN A 9 6.62 -5.56 -20.19
CA GLN A 9 5.59 -5.93 -19.24
C GLN A 9 5.76 -4.95 -18.09
N SER A 10 5.16 -3.77 -18.24
CA SER A 10 4.89 -2.85 -17.16
C SER A 10 3.94 -3.61 -16.25
N SER A 11 4.53 -4.40 -15.36
CA SER A 11 3.81 -5.11 -14.31
C SER A 11 3.20 -4.02 -13.45
N ILE A 12 1.95 -3.67 -13.76
CA ILE A 12 1.15 -2.79 -12.91
C ILE A 12 1.23 -3.41 -11.51
N PRO A 13 1.78 -2.69 -10.52
CA PRO A 13 1.96 -3.24 -9.19
C PRO A 13 0.60 -3.75 -8.71
N THR A 14 0.51 -5.02 -8.34
CA THR A 14 -0.74 -5.58 -7.79
C THR A 14 -0.81 -5.22 -6.31
N ALA A 15 -1.95 -4.70 -5.86
CA ALA A 15 -2.14 -4.39 -4.45
C ALA A 15 -2.09 -5.68 -3.63
N ILE A 16 -1.26 -5.69 -2.58
CA ILE A 16 -1.14 -6.80 -1.63
C ILE A 16 -2.18 -6.71 -0.52
N ALA A 17 -2.77 -5.53 -0.31
CA ALA A 17 -3.92 -5.33 0.55
C ALA A 17 -4.69 -4.09 0.10
N THR A 18 -6.02 -4.12 0.20
CA THR A 18 -6.89 -2.97 -0.05
C THR A 18 -7.93 -2.86 1.05
N TYR A 19 -8.15 -1.65 1.53
CA TYR A 19 -9.19 -1.30 2.48
C TYR A 19 -10.07 -0.19 1.92
N ARG A 20 -11.39 -0.32 2.08
CA ARG A 20 -12.39 0.67 1.64
C ARG A 20 -13.32 1.01 2.78
N THR A 21 -13.55 2.29 3.00
CA THR A 21 -14.56 2.81 3.94
C THR A 21 -15.14 4.12 3.43
N GLY A 22 -16.46 4.18 3.26
CA GLY A 22 -17.12 5.33 2.62
C GLY A 22 -16.48 5.67 1.28
N ASP A 23 -16.09 6.94 1.11
CA ASP A 23 -15.41 7.46 -0.09
C ASP A 23 -13.88 7.32 -0.05
N THR A 24 -13.35 6.61 0.94
CA THR A 24 -11.91 6.40 1.13
C THR A 24 -11.52 4.98 0.73
N GLU A 25 -10.52 4.88 -0.16
CA GLU A 25 -9.83 3.64 -0.48
C GLU A 25 -8.34 3.79 -0.18
N VAL A 26 -7.77 2.78 0.47
CA VAL A 26 -6.33 2.66 0.69
C VAL A 26 -5.87 1.33 0.13
N SER A 27 -4.98 1.36 -0.84
CA SER A 27 -4.36 0.18 -1.45
C SER A 27 -2.87 0.17 -1.13
N LEU A 28 -2.35 -0.96 -0.66
CA LEU A 28 -0.96 -1.19 -0.30
C LEU A 28 -0.31 -2.06 -1.36
N TYR A 29 0.87 -1.66 -1.79
CA TYR A 29 1.71 -2.34 -2.78
C TYR A 29 3.06 -2.64 -2.17
N ARG A 30 3.64 -3.78 -2.53
CA ARG A 30 5.05 -4.08 -2.26
C ARG A 30 5.89 -3.51 -3.39
N VAL A 31 6.90 -2.73 -3.05
CA VAL A 31 7.87 -2.17 -4.00
C VAL A 31 9.25 -2.55 -3.50
N ASP A 32 9.83 -3.60 -4.07
CA ASP A 32 11.08 -4.22 -3.59
C ASP A 32 11.01 -4.60 -2.09
N ASP A 33 11.86 -4.01 -1.26
CA ASP A 33 11.91 -4.15 0.20
C ASP A 33 11.05 -3.12 0.97
N ASP A 34 10.39 -2.22 0.23
CA ASP A 34 9.57 -1.15 0.76
C ASP A 34 8.09 -1.35 0.41
N TYR A 35 7.25 -0.48 0.98
CA TYR A 35 5.82 -0.46 0.73
C TYR A 35 5.42 0.88 0.12
N ARG A 36 4.40 0.86 -0.73
CA ARG A 36 3.74 2.07 -1.24
C ARG A 36 2.25 1.96 -0.97
N PHE A 37 1.65 3.02 -0.47
CA PHE A 37 0.21 3.18 -0.38
C PHE A 37 -0.27 4.06 -1.51
N THR A 38 -1.40 3.71 -2.10
CA THR A 38 -2.21 4.61 -2.90
C THR A 38 -3.48 4.88 -2.14
N VAL A 39 -3.73 6.14 -1.85
CA VAL A 39 -4.88 6.64 -1.10
C VAL A 39 -5.79 7.35 -2.09
N THR A 40 -7.05 6.95 -2.15
CA THR A 40 -8.07 7.60 -2.96
C THR A 40 -9.16 8.11 -2.04
N VAL A 41 -9.50 9.40 -2.14
CA VAL A 41 -10.60 10.04 -1.40
C VAL A 41 -11.41 10.86 -2.39
N GLN A 42 -12.72 10.60 -2.50
CA GLN A 42 -13.62 11.37 -3.38
C GLN A 42 -13.11 11.51 -4.84
N ARG A 43 -12.46 10.47 -5.37
CA ARG A 43 -11.84 10.39 -6.71
C ARG A 43 -10.50 11.13 -6.86
N GLU A 44 -10.03 11.85 -5.85
CA GLU A 44 -8.65 12.32 -5.79
C GLU A 44 -7.75 11.20 -5.28
N GLN A 45 -6.54 11.11 -5.83
CA GLN A 45 -5.60 10.04 -5.52
C GLN A 45 -4.22 10.60 -5.19
N ALA A 46 -3.59 10.04 -4.16
CA ALA A 46 -2.20 10.30 -3.82
C ALA A 46 -1.47 9.00 -3.43
N SER A 47 -0.22 8.85 -3.87
CA SER A 47 0.62 7.70 -3.56
C SER A 47 1.71 8.10 -2.55
N VAL A 48 1.80 7.40 -1.41
CA VAL A 48 2.79 7.63 -0.35
C VAL A 48 3.65 6.41 -0.08
N GLY A 49 4.96 6.61 0.05
CA GLY A 49 5.87 5.53 0.42
C GLY A 49 5.91 5.28 1.92
N TYR A 50 6.08 4.01 2.27
CA TYR A 50 6.36 3.55 3.60
C TYR A 50 7.60 2.67 3.57
N ARG A 51 8.67 3.15 4.22
CA ARG A 51 9.89 2.37 4.38
C ARG A 51 9.75 1.45 5.59
N SER A 52 10.00 0.17 5.39
CA SER A 52 10.00 -0.80 6.50
C SER A 52 11.34 -0.74 7.26
N GLY A 53 11.31 -0.79 8.59
CA GLY A 53 12.53 -0.78 9.42
C GLY A 53 12.24 -0.47 10.88
N ARG A 54 13.02 -1.08 11.80
CA ARG A 54 12.83 -0.98 13.26
C ARG A 54 12.83 0.46 13.79
N ASN A 55 13.39 1.41 13.02
CA ASN A 55 13.45 2.85 13.28
C ASN A 55 13.02 3.69 12.06
N ALA A 56 12.29 3.10 11.11
CA ALA A 56 11.87 3.84 9.93
C ALA A 56 10.84 4.90 10.35
N LYS A 57 11.25 6.17 10.38
CA LYS A 57 10.30 7.28 10.42
C LYS A 57 9.42 7.13 9.18
N LEU A 58 8.10 7.20 9.35
CA LEU A 58 7.15 7.40 8.27
C LEU A 58 7.61 8.63 7.47
N ARG A 59 8.29 8.38 6.35
CA ARG A 59 8.70 9.44 5.42
C ARG A 59 7.61 9.52 4.38
N PHE A 60 6.69 10.47 4.58
CA PHE A 60 5.70 10.85 3.58
C PHE A 60 6.40 11.41 2.36
N THR A 61 6.69 10.54 1.39
CA THR A 61 7.08 10.97 0.06
C THR A 61 5.86 10.75 -0.82
N VAL A 62 5.25 11.84 -1.29
CA VAL A 62 4.19 11.76 -2.29
C VAL A 62 4.87 11.45 -3.62
N PHE A 63 4.65 10.25 -4.13
CA PHE A 63 5.22 9.82 -5.42
C PHE A 63 4.36 10.29 -6.59
N GLU A 64 3.04 10.31 -6.39
CA GLU A 64 2.04 10.68 -7.38
C GLU A 64 0.86 11.38 -6.66
N GLY A 65 0.22 12.36 -7.32
CA GLY A 65 -0.87 13.14 -6.76
C GLY A 65 -0.45 14.52 -6.21
N ASP A 66 -1.41 15.29 -5.71
CA ASP A 66 -1.19 16.63 -5.16
C ASP A 66 -0.42 16.56 -3.82
N PRO A 67 0.73 17.26 -3.67
CA PRO A 67 1.43 17.38 -2.39
C PRO A 67 0.57 17.97 -1.24
N ALA A 68 -0.53 18.66 -1.55
CA ALA A 68 -1.49 19.18 -0.60
C ALA A 68 -2.66 18.22 -0.28
N PHE A 69 -2.77 17.07 -0.95
CA PHE A 69 -3.86 16.11 -0.79
C PHE A 69 -4.23 15.85 0.67
N PHE A 70 -3.25 15.41 1.49
CA PHE A 70 -3.49 15.10 2.90
C PHE A 70 -3.81 16.33 3.77
N ARG A 71 -3.40 17.54 3.35
CA ARG A 71 -3.72 18.78 4.06
C ARG A 71 -5.15 19.23 3.81
N ASN A 72 -5.74 18.84 2.68
CA ASN A 72 -7.09 19.21 2.29
C ASN A 72 -8.15 18.23 2.81
N LEU A 73 -7.73 17.10 3.41
CA LEU A 73 -8.65 16.14 4.00
C LEU A 73 -9.33 16.73 5.24
N SER A 74 -10.64 16.52 5.35
CA SER A 74 -11.32 16.67 6.64
C SER A 74 -10.76 15.69 7.67
N MET A 75 -10.96 16.01 8.96
CA MET A 75 -10.48 15.15 10.05
C MET A 75 -11.03 13.71 9.96
N THR A 76 -12.30 13.55 9.55
CA THR A 76 -12.91 12.23 9.32
C THR A 76 -12.24 11.47 8.17
N GLN A 77 -11.98 12.14 7.04
CA GLN A 77 -11.29 11.52 5.90
C GLN A 77 -9.86 11.11 6.28
N PHE A 78 -9.14 11.98 6.99
CA PHE A 78 -7.80 11.68 7.47
C PHE A 78 -7.80 10.43 8.38
N HIS A 79 -8.74 10.36 9.33
CA HIS A 79 -8.88 9.20 10.21
C HIS A 79 -9.22 7.90 9.45
N ASN A 80 -10.09 7.98 8.43
CA ASN A 80 -10.40 6.84 7.56
C ASN A 80 -9.17 6.34 6.80
N VAL A 81 -8.31 7.26 6.36
CA VAL A 81 -7.03 6.92 5.72
C VAL A 81 -6.08 6.24 6.70
N GLU A 82 -5.91 6.79 7.92
CA GLU A 82 -5.08 6.18 8.96
C GLU A 82 -5.55 4.75 9.31
N LEU A 83 -6.87 4.59 9.47
CA LEU A 83 -7.49 3.29 9.71
C LEU A 83 -7.20 2.33 8.56
N GLY A 84 -7.34 2.76 7.32
CA GLY A 84 -7.04 1.96 6.14
C GLY A 84 -5.57 1.53 6.04
N VAL A 85 -4.64 2.45 6.31
CA VAL A 85 -3.20 2.16 6.39
C VAL A 85 -2.93 1.10 7.45
N TRP A 86 -3.51 1.26 8.64
CA TRP A 86 -3.34 0.31 9.74
C TRP A 86 -3.88 -1.08 9.37
N HIS A 87 -5.08 -1.17 8.78
CA HIS A 87 -5.67 -2.43 8.34
C HIS A 87 -4.81 -3.14 7.29
N CYS A 88 -4.35 -2.41 6.27
CA CYS A 88 -3.51 -2.98 5.22
C CYS A 88 -2.19 -3.52 5.79
N MET A 89 -1.51 -2.76 6.65
CA MET A 89 -0.27 -3.21 7.28
C MET A 89 -0.50 -4.41 8.21
N ARG A 90 -1.63 -4.44 8.93
CA ARG A 90 -1.98 -5.56 9.79
C ARG A 90 -2.19 -6.84 8.96
N LEU A 91 -2.93 -6.77 7.86
CA LEU A 91 -3.15 -7.92 6.97
C LEU A 91 -1.83 -8.51 6.47
N VAL A 92 -0.92 -7.67 5.99
CA VAL A 92 0.39 -8.12 5.48
C VAL A 92 1.24 -8.75 6.60
N LYS A 93 1.24 -8.17 7.81
CA LYS A 93 1.96 -8.74 8.95
C LYS A 93 1.46 -10.11 9.37
N HIS A 94 0.14 -10.35 9.32
CA HIS A 94 -0.44 -11.65 9.65
C HIS A 94 -0.24 -12.69 8.53
N GLN A 95 -0.13 -12.26 7.27
CA GLN A 95 0.21 -13.16 6.16
C GLN A 95 1.69 -13.58 6.13
N ALA A 96 2.58 -12.79 6.74
CA ALA A 96 4.02 -13.11 6.81
C ALA A 96 4.40 -14.17 7.86
N ILE A 97 3.45 -14.66 8.65
CA ILE A 97 3.65 -15.75 9.60
C ILE A 97 3.10 -17.03 8.94
N PRO A 98 3.94 -17.96 8.44
CA PRO A 98 3.42 -19.26 8.05
C PRO A 98 2.81 -19.93 9.29
N PRO A 99 1.67 -20.63 9.18
CA PRO A 99 1.27 -21.52 10.26
C PRO A 99 2.40 -22.53 10.43
N THR A 100 3.07 -22.51 11.59
CA THR A 100 3.92 -23.63 12.00
C THR A 100 3.00 -24.84 12.06
N SER A 101 2.97 -25.61 10.98
CA SER A 101 2.31 -26.89 10.92
C SER A 101 3.04 -27.78 11.91
N ALA A 102 2.47 -27.92 13.10
CA ALA A 102 2.87 -28.92 14.06
C ALA A 102 2.60 -30.28 13.41
N GLU A 103 3.63 -30.86 12.80
CA GLU A 103 3.64 -32.26 12.41
C GLU A 103 3.59 -33.10 13.69
N PRO A 104 2.57 -33.96 13.89
CA PRO A 104 2.64 -34.96 14.94
C PRO A 104 3.62 -36.03 14.47
N GLN A 105 4.81 -36.10 15.09
CA GLN A 105 5.70 -37.23 14.88
C GLN A 105 5.07 -38.51 15.48
N PRO A 106 5.25 -39.67 14.81
CA PRO A 106 4.66 -40.95 15.19
C PRO A 106 5.21 -41.56 16.48
#